data_AF-A0A382Y054-F1
#
_entry.id   AF-A0A382Y054-F1
#
_cell.length_a   1.000
_cell.length_b   1.000
_cell.length_c   1.000
_cell.angle_alpha   90.00
_cell.angle_beta   90.00
_cell.angle_gamma   90.00
#
_symmetry.space_group_name_H-M   'P 1'
#
loop_
_entity.id
_entity.type
_entity.pdbx_description
1 polymer ?
#
loop_
_entity_poly.entity_id
_entity_poly.type
_entity_poly.pdbx_seq_one_letter_code
_entity_poly.pdbx_strand_id
1 'polypeptide(L)'
;MNATKILHLSLLFATHIVFGQADLHEWTNSGGTTIKAKFIRADAQTVTLFMNGRNFVVKLSDLKPGSQALARKLSNPVPTIDPRPAAKEKKSFPEIRAIKADWGGASLRDIGKVLNSSARQLWPHASQEELKPIIVDRSRTGPIVLFRRGNEGQYIVRLDTHKTFWSQYAFQFAHEFGHI
;
A
#
# COMPACT_ATOMS: atom_id res chain seq x y z
N MET A 1 9.35 -37.38 -54.57
CA MET A 1 9.53 -36.00 -54.06
C MET A 1 8.51 -35.81 -52.96
N ASN A 2 9.01 -35.65 -51.73
CA ASN A 2 8.36 -36.19 -50.54
C ASN A 2 7.50 -35.12 -49.84
N ALA A 3 6.22 -35.43 -49.65
CA ALA A 3 5.30 -34.61 -48.86
C ALA A 3 5.69 -34.66 -47.38
N THR A 4 6.09 -33.52 -46.83
CA THR A 4 6.42 -33.38 -45.40
C THR A 4 5.15 -33.07 -44.61
N LYS A 5 4.78 -33.98 -43.71
CA LYS A 5 3.72 -33.81 -42.70
C LYS A 5 4.17 -32.77 -41.66
N ILE A 6 3.30 -31.84 -41.30
CA ILE A 6 3.45 -31.04 -40.07
C ILE A 6 2.26 -31.35 -39.16
N LEU A 7 2.58 -32.01 -38.05
CA LEU A 7 1.70 -32.37 -36.95
C LEU A 7 1.62 -31.17 -36.01
N HIS A 8 0.49 -30.46 -35.96
CA HIS A 8 0.29 -29.41 -34.97
C HIS A 8 -0.21 -30.02 -33.65
N LEU A 9 0.71 -30.15 -32.69
CA LEU A 9 0.45 -30.50 -31.30
C LEU A 9 -0.05 -29.23 -30.57
N SER A 10 -1.35 -29.10 -30.39
CA SER A 10 -1.95 -28.05 -29.55
C SER A 10 -1.75 -28.39 -28.08
N LEU A 11 -0.74 -27.80 -27.46
CA LEU A 11 -0.46 -27.92 -26.03
C LEU A 11 -1.41 -26.98 -25.26
N LEU A 12 -2.54 -27.52 -24.79
CA LEU A 12 -3.44 -26.85 -23.84
C LEU A 12 -2.73 -26.76 -22.48
N PHE A 13 -2.03 -25.66 -22.22
CA PHE A 13 -1.65 -25.30 -20.84
C PHE A 13 -2.91 -24.84 -20.10
N ALA A 14 -3.60 -25.78 -19.47
CA ALA A 14 -4.53 -25.48 -18.39
C ALA A 14 -3.71 -24.96 -17.20
N THR A 15 -3.49 -23.64 -17.13
CA THR A 15 -3.04 -23.01 -15.90
C THR A 15 -4.18 -23.07 -14.90
N HIS A 16 -4.21 -24.14 -14.10
CA HIS A 16 -4.93 -24.13 -12.84
C HIS A 16 -4.29 -23.08 -11.95
N ILE A 17 -4.87 -21.88 -11.92
CA ILE A 17 -4.68 -20.97 -10.80
C ILE A 17 -5.31 -21.68 -9.60
N VAL A 18 -4.49 -22.29 -8.78
CA VAL A 18 -4.89 -22.76 -7.45
C VAL A 18 -5.18 -21.51 -6.63
N PHE A 19 -6.44 -21.06 -6.65
CA PHE A 19 -6.94 -20.15 -5.63
C PHE A 19 -6.87 -20.90 -4.30
N GLY A 20 -5.94 -20.49 -3.44
CA GLY A 20 -5.73 -21.08 -2.13
C GLY A 20 -7.05 -21.17 -1.35
N GLN A 21 -7.42 -22.38 -1.00
CA GLN A 21 -8.58 -22.72 -0.18
C GLN A 21 -8.51 -21.91 1.12
N ALA A 22 -9.55 -21.14 1.40
CA ALA A 22 -9.62 -20.29 2.59
C ALA A 22 -9.96 -21.14 3.82
N ASP A 23 -8.97 -21.89 4.33
CA ASP A 23 -9.18 -22.76 5.48
C ASP A 23 -9.39 -21.91 6.76
N LEU A 24 -10.61 -22.00 7.31
CA LEU A 24 -10.95 -21.43 8.61
C LEU A 24 -10.40 -22.34 9.70
N HIS A 25 -9.74 -21.74 10.69
CA HIS A 25 -9.17 -22.46 11.83
C HIS A 25 -9.82 -22.00 13.14
N GLU A 26 -9.81 -22.89 14.13
CA GLU A 26 -10.24 -22.60 15.49
C GLU A 26 -9.09 -21.99 16.31
N TRP A 27 -9.35 -20.81 16.88
CA TRP A 27 -8.40 -20.05 17.68
C TRP A 27 -8.96 -19.86 19.08
N THR A 28 -8.22 -20.31 20.09
CA THR A 28 -8.64 -20.22 21.49
C THR A 28 -7.73 -19.26 22.24
N ASN A 29 -8.33 -18.25 22.87
CA ASN A 29 -7.61 -17.32 23.73
C ASN A 29 -7.26 -17.96 25.09
N SER A 30 -6.39 -17.30 25.86
CA SER A 30 -5.99 -17.72 27.21
C SER A 30 -7.18 -17.87 28.17
N GLY A 31 -8.23 -17.08 27.99
CA GLY A 31 -9.50 -17.16 28.72
C GLY A 31 -10.42 -18.32 28.32
N GLY A 32 -10.07 -19.11 27.30
CA GLY A 32 -10.85 -20.28 26.86
C GLY A 32 -11.95 -20.00 25.82
N THR A 33 -12.11 -18.77 25.35
CA THR A 33 -13.02 -18.44 24.25
C THR A 33 -12.42 -18.89 22.92
N THR A 34 -13.20 -19.63 22.13
CA THR A 34 -12.81 -20.12 20.80
C THR A 34 -13.54 -19.37 19.70
N ILE A 35 -12.80 -18.92 18.68
CA ILE A 35 -13.32 -18.29 17.47
C ILE A 35 -12.92 -19.06 16.21
N LYS A 36 -13.68 -18.91 15.13
CA LYS A 36 -13.32 -19.42 13.80
C LYS A 36 -12.85 -18.27 12.92
N ALA A 37 -11.59 -18.29 12.50
CA ALA A 37 -11.00 -17.22 11.72
C ALA A 37 -10.00 -17.75 10.69
N LYS A 38 -9.83 -17.01 9.60
CA LYS A 38 -8.83 -17.29 8.57
C LYS A 38 -7.46 -16.78 9.04
N PHE A 39 -6.44 -17.62 8.91
CA PHE A 39 -5.05 -17.19 9.10
C PHE A 39 -4.62 -16.27 7.95
N ILE A 40 -4.01 -15.13 8.29
CA ILE A 40 -3.39 -14.24 7.30
C ILE A 40 -1.86 -14.33 7.37
N ARG A 41 -1.28 -14.12 8.56
CA ARG A 41 0.16 -14.26 8.82
C ARG A 41 0.43 -14.41 10.31
N ALA A 42 1.61 -14.90 10.69
CA ALA A 42 2.13 -14.81 12.05
C ALA A 42 3.62 -14.48 12.03
N ASP A 43 4.09 -13.84 13.09
CA ASP A 43 5.49 -13.61 13.42
C ASP A 43 5.79 -14.13 14.84
N ALA A 44 6.96 -13.81 15.40
CA ALA A 44 7.36 -14.30 16.73
C ALA A 44 6.44 -13.83 17.87
N GLN A 45 5.69 -12.74 17.68
CA GLN A 45 4.91 -12.10 18.74
C GLN A 45 3.41 -12.09 18.48
N THR A 46 2.98 -12.05 17.22
CA THR A 46 1.58 -11.84 16.84
C THR A 46 1.11 -12.76 15.72
N VAL A 47 -0.21 -12.98 15.67
CA VAL A 47 -0.92 -13.60 14.55
C VAL A 47 -1.99 -12.64 14.06
N THR A 48 -2.12 -12.50 12.74
CA THR A 48 -3.19 -11.74 12.09
C THR A 48 -4.28 -12.69 11.61
N LEU A 49 -5.49 -12.49 12.11
CA LEU A 49 -6.66 -13.30 11.83
C LEU A 49 -7.72 -12.47 11.11
N PHE A 50 -8.31 -13.02 10.05
CA PHE A 50 -9.42 -12.39 9.34
C PHE A 50 -10.74 -13.07 9.73
N MET A 51 -11.67 -12.28 10.24
CA MET A 51 -13.02 -12.71 10.64
C MET A 51 -13.99 -11.53 10.50
N ASN A 52 -15.24 -11.80 10.11
CA ASN A 52 -16.30 -10.76 9.98
C ASN A 52 -15.88 -9.55 9.12
N GLY A 53 -15.10 -9.77 8.06
CA GLY A 53 -14.66 -8.71 7.16
C GLY A 53 -13.53 -7.82 7.68
N ARG A 54 -12.91 -8.15 8.82
CA ARG A 54 -11.85 -7.34 9.45
C ARG A 54 -10.62 -8.19 9.81
N ASN A 55 -9.45 -7.54 9.80
CA ASN A 55 -8.20 -8.11 10.30
C ASN A 55 -8.04 -7.79 11.78
N PHE A 56 -7.72 -8.81 12.58
CA PHE A 56 -7.43 -8.70 14.00
C PHE A 56 -6.00 -9.17 14.25
N VAL A 57 -5.20 -8.33 14.90
CA VAL A 57 -3.85 -8.68 15.35
C VAL A 57 -3.94 -9.15 16.80
N VAL A 58 -3.59 -10.41 17.06
CA VAL A 58 -3.66 -11.04 18.38
C VAL A 58 -2.25 -11.44 18.81
N LYS A 59 -1.86 -11.15 20.06
CA LYS A 59 -0.57 -11.60 20.58
C LYS A 59 -0.59 -13.11 20.75
N LEU A 60 0.50 -13.78 20.37
CA LEU A 60 0.64 -15.23 20.58
C LEU A 60 0.57 -15.60 22.07
N SER A 61 1.04 -14.72 22.96
CA SER A 61 0.92 -14.89 24.42
C SER A 61 -0.52 -14.97 24.91
N ASP A 62 -1.45 -14.37 24.19
CA ASP A 62 -2.86 -14.28 24.58
C ASP A 62 -3.66 -15.49 24.07
N LEU A 63 -3.00 -16.42 23.38
CA LEU A 63 -3.56 -17.65 22.85
C LEU A 63 -3.12 -18.86 23.66
N LYS A 64 -3.96 -19.90 23.68
CA LYS A 64 -3.57 -21.20 24.25
C LYS A 64 -2.44 -21.86 23.46
N PRO A 65 -1.65 -22.76 24.07
CA PRO A 65 -0.53 -23.43 23.42
C PRO A 65 -0.88 -24.09 22.09
N GLY A 66 -2.08 -24.69 21.96
CA GLY A 66 -2.55 -25.30 20.71
C GLY A 66 -2.71 -24.28 19.57
N SER A 67 -3.33 -23.13 19.83
CA SER A 67 -3.47 -22.06 18.83
C SER A 67 -2.15 -21.36 18.52
N GLN A 68 -1.23 -21.27 19.49
CA GLN A 68 0.14 -20.81 19.21
C GLN A 68 0.88 -21.78 18.28
N ALA A 69 0.79 -23.09 18.54
CA ALA A 69 1.40 -24.11 17.69
C ALA A 69 0.79 -24.10 16.29
N LEU A 70 -0.53 -23.90 16.18
CA LEU A 70 -1.20 -23.74 14.91
C LEU A 70 -0.71 -22.50 14.14
N ALA A 71 -0.59 -21.33 14.79
CA ALA A 71 -0.02 -20.14 14.16
C ALA A 71 1.40 -20.39 13.62
N ARG A 72 2.26 -21.06 14.41
CA ARG A 72 3.63 -21.41 14.00
C ARG A 72 3.66 -22.41 12.84
N LYS A 73 2.71 -23.35 12.81
CA LYS A 73 2.57 -24.32 11.71
C LYS A 73 2.10 -23.65 10.42
N LEU A 74 1.17 -22.70 10.52
CA LEU A 74 0.60 -21.98 9.38
C LEU A 74 1.49 -20.85 8.88
N SER A 75 2.38 -20.31 9.72
CA SER A 75 3.53 -19.58 9.22
C SER A 75 4.46 -20.58 8.53
N ASN A 76 4.25 -20.82 7.23
CA ASN A 76 5.37 -21.17 6.36
C ASN A 76 6.53 -20.24 6.78
N PRO A 77 7.77 -20.73 6.93
CA PRO A 77 8.89 -19.89 7.30
C PRO A 77 9.13 -18.86 6.19
N VAL A 78 8.33 -17.79 6.22
CA VAL A 78 8.66 -16.51 5.67
C VAL A 78 9.90 -16.12 6.45
N PRO A 79 11.00 -15.73 5.77
CA PRO A 79 12.17 -15.17 6.42
C PRO A 79 11.66 -14.21 7.50
N THR A 80 12.22 -14.31 8.70
CA THR A 80 11.93 -13.39 9.79
C THR A 80 11.68 -12.01 9.19
N ILE A 81 10.43 -11.54 9.23
CA ILE A 81 10.23 -10.11 9.18
C ILE A 81 10.73 -9.67 10.55
N ASP A 82 12.06 -9.61 10.67
CA ASP A 82 12.68 -8.70 11.60
C ASP A 82 11.86 -7.42 11.47
N PRO A 83 11.42 -6.75 12.56
CA PRO A 83 10.91 -5.41 12.42
C PRO A 83 11.96 -4.69 11.60
N ARG A 84 11.62 -4.38 10.33
CA ARG A 84 12.57 -4.09 9.25
C ARG A 84 13.74 -3.36 9.90
N PRO A 85 14.95 -3.94 9.96
CA PRO A 85 16.06 -3.25 10.58
C PRO A 85 16.01 -1.85 10.00
N ALA A 86 15.90 -0.86 10.86
CA ALA A 86 15.98 0.52 10.46
C ALA A 86 17.42 0.81 10.01
N ALA A 87 17.93 0.07 9.01
CA ALA A 87 18.84 0.59 8.03
C ALA A 87 18.01 1.54 7.15
N LYS A 88 17.60 2.67 7.77
CA LYS A 88 17.23 3.85 7.01
C LYS A 88 18.53 4.34 6.39
N GLU A 89 18.87 3.83 5.22
CA GLU A 89 19.38 4.79 4.24
C GLU A 89 18.28 5.84 4.12
N LYS A 90 18.61 7.09 4.46
CA LYS A 90 17.62 8.16 4.62
C LYS A 90 17.06 8.49 3.24
N LYS A 91 16.01 7.77 2.85
CA LYS A 91 15.11 8.13 1.78
C LYS A 91 14.81 9.63 1.88
N SER A 92 15.28 10.40 0.91
CA SER A 92 15.16 11.86 0.97
C SER A 92 13.67 12.22 0.84
N PHE A 93 13.14 13.04 1.75
CA PHE A 93 11.74 13.42 1.65
C PHE A 93 11.55 14.31 0.41
N PRO A 94 10.58 14.02 -0.48
CA PRO A 94 10.44 14.75 -1.73
C PRO A 94 10.08 16.20 -1.45
N GLU A 95 10.66 17.08 -2.25
CA GLU A 95 10.29 18.48 -2.24
C GLU A 95 8.90 18.65 -2.87
N ILE A 96 7.97 19.24 -2.12
CA ILE A 96 6.59 19.47 -2.57
C ILE A 96 6.30 20.96 -2.47
N ARG A 97 5.97 21.60 -3.60
CA ARG A 97 5.70 23.04 -3.66
C ARG A 97 4.36 23.32 -4.33
N ALA A 98 3.43 23.92 -3.59
CA ALA A 98 2.26 24.55 -4.17
C ALA A 98 2.65 25.91 -4.80
N ILE A 99 2.28 26.13 -6.07
CA ILE A 99 2.58 27.36 -6.79
C ILE A 99 1.40 28.35 -6.76
N LYS A 100 1.66 29.61 -7.09
CA LYS A 100 0.63 30.65 -7.15
C LYS A 100 -0.41 30.30 -8.22
N ALA A 101 -1.64 30.14 -7.79
CA ALA A 101 -2.83 30.03 -8.62
C ALA A 101 -4.00 30.72 -7.89
N ASP A 102 -5.16 30.79 -8.52
CA ASP A 102 -6.40 31.17 -7.84
C ASP A 102 -6.75 30.05 -6.85
N TRP A 103 -6.33 30.07 -5.59
CA TRP A 103 -6.66 29.03 -4.60
C TRP A 103 -7.92 29.35 -3.78
N GLY A 104 -8.70 30.37 -4.17
CA GLY A 104 -9.87 30.79 -3.40
C GLY A 104 -9.53 31.28 -1.99
N GLY A 105 -8.41 31.97 -1.80
CA GLY A 105 -7.98 32.56 -0.52
C GLY A 105 -7.16 31.65 0.40
N ALA A 106 -6.91 30.39 0.03
CA ALA A 106 -6.00 29.54 0.78
C ALA A 106 -4.54 29.97 0.63
N SER A 107 -3.78 29.91 1.73
CA SER A 107 -2.37 30.27 1.73
C SER A 107 -1.51 29.14 1.15
N LEU A 108 -0.54 29.47 0.29
CA LEU A 108 0.41 28.47 -0.25
C LEU A 108 1.18 27.73 0.85
N ARG A 109 1.47 28.44 1.96
CA ARG A 109 2.12 27.85 3.13
C ARG A 109 1.27 26.74 3.75
N ASP A 110 -0.02 26.99 3.97
CA ASP A 110 -0.88 26.02 4.66
C ASP A 110 -1.28 24.88 3.71
N ILE A 111 -1.49 25.17 2.42
CA ILE A 111 -1.58 24.13 1.38
C ILE A 111 -0.34 23.23 1.45
N GLY A 112 0.87 23.83 1.39
CA GLY A 112 2.12 23.10 1.51
C GLY A 112 2.19 22.20 2.74
N LYS A 113 1.75 22.67 3.92
CA LYS A 113 1.69 21.86 5.14
C LYS A 113 0.76 20.65 5.00
N VAL A 114 -0.43 20.82 4.41
CA VAL A 114 -1.38 19.71 4.21
C VAL A 114 -0.79 18.67 3.26
N LEU A 115 -0.24 19.10 2.12
CA LEU A 115 0.38 18.19 1.14
C LEU A 115 1.57 17.42 1.74
N ASN A 116 2.44 18.12 2.47
CA ASN A 116 3.56 17.51 3.18
C ASN A 116 3.09 16.50 4.23
N SER A 117 2.01 16.80 4.96
CA SER A 117 1.43 15.88 5.94
C SER A 117 0.96 14.58 5.28
N SER A 118 0.23 14.68 4.15
CA SER A 118 -0.20 13.52 3.37
C SER A 118 0.98 12.70 2.85
N ALA A 119 1.96 13.33 2.20
CA ALA A 119 3.13 12.63 1.66
C ALA A 119 3.96 11.93 2.75
N ARG A 120 4.06 12.48 3.97
CA ARG A 120 4.77 11.82 5.09
C ARG A 120 4.17 10.48 5.49
N GLN A 121 2.87 10.28 5.27
CA GLN A 121 2.21 9.00 5.54
C GLN A 121 2.49 7.97 4.43
N LEU A 122 2.71 8.42 3.20
CA LEU A 122 2.84 7.53 2.04
C LEU A 122 4.32 7.24 1.68
N TRP A 123 5.18 8.26 1.75
CA TRP A 123 6.57 8.19 1.31
C TRP A 123 7.39 7.04 1.90
N PRO A 124 7.28 6.69 3.20
CA PRO A 124 8.00 5.55 3.77
C PRO A 124 7.68 4.20 3.12
N HIS A 125 6.55 4.10 2.41
CA HIS A 125 6.06 2.88 1.77
C HIS A 125 6.28 2.86 0.25
N ALA A 126 6.67 3.98 -0.35
CA ALA A 126 6.96 4.04 -1.77
C ALA A 126 8.25 3.27 -2.12
N SER A 127 8.29 2.66 -3.29
CA SER A 127 9.42 1.83 -3.75
C SER A 127 10.58 2.66 -4.32
N GLN A 128 10.31 3.88 -4.79
CA GLN A 128 11.30 4.82 -5.28
C GLN A 128 12.12 5.38 -4.14
N GLU A 129 13.45 5.50 -4.24
CA GLU A 129 14.32 6.04 -3.18
C GLU A 129 14.43 7.57 -3.17
N GLU A 130 14.21 8.19 -4.32
CA GLU A 130 14.22 9.64 -4.52
C GLU A 130 13.15 10.04 -5.55
N LEU A 131 12.72 11.30 -5.47
CA LEU A 131 11.87 11.91 -6.49
C LEU A 131 12.40 13.30 -6.83
N LYS A 132 12.27 13.66 -8.11
CA LYS A 132 12.35 15.07 -8.52
C LYS A 132 11.24 15.87 -7.84
N PRO A 133 11.39 17.21 -7.69
CA PRO A 133 10.39 18.03 -7.03
C PRO A 133 8.98 17.85 -7.61
N ILE A 134 7.99 17.91 -6.73
CA ILE A 134 6.57 17.84 -7.07
C ILE A 134 6.01 19.26 -7.03
N ILE A 135 5.67 19.78 -8.20
CA ILE A 135 5.00 21.06 -8.37
C ILE A 135 3.50 20.85 -8.35
N VAL A 136 2.82 21.54 -7.44
CA VAL A 136 1.39 21.43 -7.24
C VAL A 136 0.69 22.71 -7.70
N ASP A 137 -0.08 22.59 -8.78
CA ASP A 137 -0.90 23.65 -9.37
C ASP A 137 -2.39 23.40 -9.13
N ARG A 138 -3.25 24.37 -9.46
CA ARG A 138 -4.70 24.21 -9.42
C ARG A 138 -5.25 23.75 -10.78
N SER A 139 -6.26 22.88 -10.71
CA SER A 139 -7.14 22.50 -11.82
C SER A 139 -8.58 22.99 -11.54
N ARG A 140 -9.40 23.05 -12.59
CA ARG A 140 -10.86 23.25 -12.52
C ARG A 140 -11.65 22.10 -13.17
N THR A 141 -10.95 21.04 -13.56
CA THR A 141 -11.50 19.92 -14.36
C THR A 141 -11.14 18.57 -13.73
N GLY A 142 -10.91 18.54 -12.41
CA GLY A 142 -10.46 17.36 -11.68
C GLY A 142 -8.96 17.33 -11.36
N PRO A 143 -8.57 16.53 -10.34
CA PRO A 143 -7.17 16.32 -9.99
C PRO A 143 -6.47 15.41 -11.01
N ILE A 144 -5.17 15.61 -11.22
CA ILE A 144 -4.37 14.85 -12.19
C ILE A 144 -2.87 14.98 -11.92
N VAL A 145 -2.12 13.89 -12.06
CA VAL A 145 -0.67 13.92 -12.37
C VAL A 145 -0.47 14.05 -13.87
N LEU A 146 0.23 15.09 -14.31
CA LEU A 146 0.56 15.24 -15.73
C LEU A 146 1.64 14.24 -16.13
N PHE A 147 1.43 13.59 -17.28
CA PHE A 147 2.46 12.77 -17.93
C PHE A 147 3.70 13.59 -18.30
N ARG A 148 3.47 14.83 -18.79
CA ARG A 148 4.55 15.77 -19.08
C ARG A 148 5.22 16.23 -17.78
N ARG A 149 6.56 16.21 -17.76
CA ARG A 149 7.38 16.77 -16.68
C ARG A 149 7.64 18.27 -16.88
N GLY A 150 7.99 18.96 -15.79
CA GLY A 150 8.54 20.31 -15.86
C GLY A 150 9.91 20.34 -16.54
N ASN A 151 10.43 21.54 -16.79
CA ASN A 151 11.67 21.75 -17.53
C ASN A 151 12.91 21.11 -16.89
N GLU A 152 12.87 20.81 -15.59
CA GLU A 152 13.95 20.15 -14.85
C GLU A 152 13.56 18.72 -14.42
N GLY A 153 12.55 18.14 -15.08
CA GLY A 153 12.05 16.80 -14.77
C GLY A 153 11.07 16.76 -13.59
N GLN A 154 10.56 17.91 -13.13
CA GLN A 154 9.62 17.95 -12.01
C GLN A 154 8.32 17.20 -12.34
N TYR A 155 7.74 16.58 -11.32
CA TYR A 155 6.38 16.06 -11.38
C TYR A 155 5.40 17.23 -11.27
N ILE A 156 4.34 17.22 -12.08
CA ILE A 156 3.30 18.24 -12.01
C ILE A 156 2.00 17.58 -11.59
N VAL A 157 1.52 17.95 -10.41
CA VAL A 157 0.23 17.54 -9.87
C VAL A 157 -0.70 18.73 -9.94
N ARG A 158 -1.91 18.55 -10.46
CA ARG A 158 -2.95 19.59 -10.42
C ARG A 158 -4.08 19.10 -9.52
N LEU A 159 -4.52 19.94 -8.59
CA LEU A 159 -5.61 19.62 -7.67
C LEU A 159 -6.84 20.45 -8.01
N ASP A 160 -8.02 19.83 -8.00
CA ASP A 160 -9.30 20.52 -8.17
C ASP A 160 -9.93 20.74 -6.80
N THR A 161 -9.36 21.70 -6.08
CA THR A 161 -9.84 22.14 -4.76
C THR A 161 -9.52 23.62 -4.58
N HIS A 162 -10.10 24.23 -3.56
CA HIS A 162 -9.98 25.66 -3.28
C HIS A 162 -10.39 25.97 -1.85
N LYS A 163 -10.20 27.23 -1.43
CA LYS A 163 -10.45 27.68 -0.05
C LYS A 163 -9.73 26.73 0.93
N THR A 164 -10.24 26.63 2.14
CA THR A 164 -9.68 25.84 3.23
C THR A 164 -10.26 24.43 3.31
N PHE A 165 -10.64 23.81 2.18
CA PHE A 165 -11.19 22.45 2.14
C PHE A 165 -10.11 21.37 2.35
N TRP A 166 -9.43 21.41 3.51
CA TRP A 166 -8.20 20.67 3.79
C TRP A 166 -8.30 19.16 3.59
N SER A 167 -9.45 18.55 3.90
CA SER A 167 -9.69 17.14 3.65
C SER A 167 -9.63 16.80 2.15
N GLN A 168 -10.11 17.69 1.29
CA GLN A 168 -10.06 17.53 -0.16
C GLN A 168 -8.63 17.66 -0.70
N TYR A 169 -7.85 18.65 -0.23
CA TYR A 169 -6.42 18.74 -0.56
C TYR A 169 -5.69 17.45 -0.17
N ALA A 170 -5.91 16.97 1.06
CA ALA A 170 -5.25 15.78 1.56
C ALA A 170 -5.61 14.53 0.73
N PHE A 171 -6.90 14.33 0.45
CA PHE A 171 -7.41 13.19 -0.30
C PHE A 171 -6.93 13.21 -1.76
N GLN A 172 -7.14 14.32 -2.48
CA GLN A 172 -6.75 14.42 -3.88
C GLN A 172 -5.23 14.28 -4.04
N PHE A 173 -4.46 14.96 -3.21
CA PHE A 173 -3.01 14.85 -3.30
C PHE A 173 -2.50 13.46 -2.94
N ALA A 174 -3.06 12.79 -1.93
CA ALA A 174 -2.69 11.42 -1.61
C ALA A 174 -2.99 10.45 -2.77
N HIS A 175 -4.13 10.63 -3.45
CA HIS A 175 -4.48 9.86 -4.63
C HIS A 175 -3.48 10.11 -5.77
N GLU A 176 -3.23 11.36 -6.12
CA GLU A 176 -2.30 11.70 -7.21
C GLU A 176 -0.85 11.32 -6.88
N PHE A 177 -0.42 11.45 -5.63
CA PHE A 177 0.91 11.00 -5.18
C PHE A 177 1.10 9.48 -5.37
N GLY A 178 0.02 8.70 -5.32
CA GLY A 178 0.07 7.25 -5.59
C GLY A 178 0.31 6.91 -7.07
N HIS A 179 0.08 7.84 -8.00
CA HIS A 179 0.34 7.66 -9.43
C HIS A 179 1.78 8.06 -9.83
N ILE A 180 2.57 8.60 -8.90
CA ILE A 180 3.95 9.04 -9.08
C ILE A 180 4.93 7.87 -8.89
#